data_AF-A0A6J4R1R7-F1
#
_entry.id   AF-A0A6J4R1R7-F1
#
_cell.length_a   1.000
_cell.length_b   1.000
_cell.length_c   1.000
_cell.angle_alpha   90.00
_cell.angle_beta   90.00
_cell.angle_gamma   90.00
#
_symmetry.space_group_name_H-M   'P 1'
#
loop_
_entity.id
_entity.type
_entity.pdbx_description
1 polymer ?
#
loop_
_entity_poly.entity_id
_entity_poly.type
_entity_poly.pdbx_seq_one_letter_code
_entity_poly.pdbx_strand_id
1 'polypeptide(L)' 'MDFLRKHLPASAGRYVERYLQGIEFPIRKEELVGRLEANGVPGAVVSQVRKRLPEGEYRGPKDVLDALRRR' A
#
# COMPACT_ATOMS: atom_id res chain seq x y z
N MET A 1 -18.55 -12.84 -9.34
CA MET A 1 -17.57 -12.05 -8.54
C MET A 1 -16.37 -11.76 -9.42
N ASP A 2 -16.30 -10.60 -10.09
CA ASP A 2 -15.24 -10.27 -11.06
C ASP A 2 -14.74 -8.81 -10.93
N PHE A 3 -14.60 -8.33 -9.68
CA PHE A 3 -14.22 -6.93 -9.42
C PHE A 3 -12.71 -6.71 -9.24
N LEU A 4 -11.93 -7.78 -9.14
CA LEU A 4 -10.52 -7.73 -8.71
C LEU A 4 -9.51 -7.91 -9.85
N ARG A 5 -9.96 -8.19 -11.07
CA ARG A 5 -9.06 -8.72 -12.11
C ARG A 5 -8.52 -7.72 -13.11
N LYS A 6 -9.09 -6.50 -13.25
CA LYS A 6 -8.76 -5.68 -14.43
C LYS A 6 -7.88 -4.45 -14.25
N HIS A 7 -7.97 -3.68 -13.18
CA HIS A 7 -7.02 -2.58 -12.99
C HIS A 7 -6.88 -2.35 -11.50
N LEU A 8 -5.65 -2.21 -10.99
CA LEU A 8 -5.42 -1.40 -9.80
C LEU A 8 -6.02 -0.02 -10.17
N PRO A 9 -7.24 0.35 -9.72
CA PRO A 9 -7.79 1.62 -10.14
C PRO A 9 -6.88 2.68 -9.52
N ALA A 10 -6.82 3.89 -10.10
CA ALA A 10 -6.19 5.03 -9.42
C ALA A 10 -6.67 5.19 -7.95
N SER A 11 -7.85 4.63 -7.66
CA SER A 11 -8.41 4.44 -6.32
C SER A 11 -7.55 3.63 -5.35
N ALA A 12 -6.76 2.64 -5.75
CA ALA A 12 -5.98 1.83 -4.81
C ALA A 12 -4.93 2.67 -4.07
N GLY A 13 -4.30 3.63 -4.74
CA GLY A 13 -3.44 4.62 -4.08
C GLY A 13 -4.22 5.46 -3.08
N ARG A 14 -5.45 5.85 -3.42
CA ARG A 14 -6.35 6.63 -2.55
C ARG A 14 -6.88 5.83 -1.35
N TYR A 15 -7.11 4.53 -1.54
CA TYR A 15 -7.46 3.60 -0.45
C TYR A 15 -6.26 3.46 0.48
N VAL A 16 -5.09 3.09 -0.05
CA VAL A 16 -3.85 2.96 0.72
C VAL A 16 -3.56 4.25 1.49
N GLU A 17 -3.66 5.43 0.87
CA GLU A 17 -3.46 6.73 1.54
C GLU A 17 -4.28 6.90 2.83
N ARG A 18 -5.57 6.49 2.84
CA ARG A 18 -6.39 6.54 4.06
C ARG A 18 -5.89 5.60 5.15
N TYR A 19 -5.34 4.44 4.77
CA TYR A 19 -4.78 3.47 5.71
C TYR A 19 -3.35 3.80 6.16
N LEU A 20 -2.67 4.70 5.45
CA LEU A 20 -1.39 5.27 5.88
C LEU A 20 -1.57 6.37 6.93
N GLN A 21 -2.78 6.95 7.05
CA GLN A 21 -3.07 7.92 8.11
C GLN A 21 -3.05 7.21 9.47
N GLY A 22 -2.13 7.63 10.35
CA GLY A 22 -1.92 7.02 11.67
C GLY A 22 -0.79 5.99 11.73
N ILE A 23 -0.09 5.76 10.63
CA ILE A 23 1.17 5.02 10.65
C ILE A 23 2.29 5.96 11.10
N GLU A 24 3.08 5.54 12.09
CA GLU A 24 4.30 6.23 12.47
C GLU A 24 5.41 5.91 11.47
N PHE A 25 6.01 6.96 10.93
CA PHE A 25 7.12 6.87 9.99
C PHE A 25 8.42 7.29 10.71
N PRO A 26 9.58 6.71 10.36
CA PRO A 26 9.80 5.79 9.24
C PRO A 26 9.31 4.35 9.49
N ILE A 27 8.82 3.68 8.43
CA ILE A 27 8.30 2.31 8.50
C ILE A 27 8.93 1.42 7.41
N ARG A 28 9.22 0.17 7.76
CA ARG A 28 9.70 -0.84 6.79
C ARG A 28 8.56 -1.42 5.96
N LYS A 29 8.85 -1.87 4.74
CA LYS A 29 7.88 -2.55 3.86
C LYS A 29 7.07 -3.64 4.57
N GLU A 30 7.72 -4.50 5.34
CA GLU A 30 7.05 -5.63 6.02
C GLU A 30 6.06 -5.14 7.08
N GLU A 31 6.48 -4.19 7.91
CA GLU A 31 5.60 -3.56 8.90
C GLU A 31 4.46 -2.78 8.24
N LEU A 32 4.75 -2.09 7.14
CA LEU A 32 3.74 -1.38 6.37
C LEU A 32 2.66 -2.34 5.85
N VAL A 33 3.08 -3.48 5.32
CA VAL A 33 2.16 -4.54 4.87
C VAL A 33 1.33 -5.06 6.03
N GLY A 34 1.94 -5.35 7.18
CA GLY A 34 1.22 -5.79 8.38
C GLY A 34 0.21 -4.75 8.89
N ARG A 35 0.57 -3.46 8.88
CA ARG A 35 -0.33 -2.35 9.22
C ARG A 35 -1.49 -2.24 8.23
N LEU A 36 -1.24 -2.41 6.93
CA LEU A 36 -2.29 -2.40 5.91
C LEU A 36 -3.26 -3.58 6.11
N GLU A 37 -2.74 -4.78 6.38
CA GLU A 37 -3.58 -5.95 6.71
C GLU A 37 -4.41 -5.72 7.97
N ALA A 38 -3.80 -5.21 9.05
CA ALA A 38 -4.48 -4.89 10.30
C ALA A 38 -5.56 -3.82 10.14
N ASN A 39 -5.37 -2.89 9.21
CA ASN A 39 -6.35 -1.86 8.86
C ASN A 39 -7.49 -2.36 7.94
N GLY A 40 -7.54 -3.67 7.64
CA GLY A 40 -8.61 -4.26 6.83
C GLY A 40 -8.44 -4.01 5.33
N VAL A 41 -7.23 -3.70 4.87
CA VAL A 41 -6.95 -3.60 3.44
C VAL A 41 -7.14 -4.99 2.80
N PRO A 42 -7.86 -5.10 1.68
CA PRO A 42 -8.05 -6.38 1.01
C PRO A 42 -6.70 -7.02 0.68
N GLY A 43 -6.53 -8.31 0.99
CA GLY A 43 -5.27 -9.03 0.77
C GLY A 43 -4.76 -8.97 -0.67
N ALA A 44 -5.65 -8.82 -1.66
CA ALA A 44 -5.26 -8.59 -3.05
C ALA A 44 -4.52 -7.25 -3.27
N VAL A 45 -4.97 -6.18 -2.60
CA VAL A 45 -4.32 -4.86 -2.63
C VAL A 45 -3.00 -4.93 -1.87
N VAL A 46 -2.98 -5.56 -0.70
CA VAL A 46 -1.75 -5.78 0.08
C VAL A 46 -0.71 -6.56 -0.73
N SER A 47 -1.13 -7.62 -1.41
CA SER A 47 -0.25 -8.42 -2.28
C SER A 47 0.33 -7.58 -3.43
N GLN A 48 -0.47 -6.69 -4.00
CA GLN A 48 0.00 -5.74 -5.02
C GLN A 48 0.96 -4.69 -4.46
N VAL A 49 0.67 -4.14 -3.27
CA VAL A 49 1.59 -3.26 -2.55
C VAL A 49 2.91 -3.99 -2.31
N ARG A 50 2.88 -5.19 -1.74
CA ARG A 50 4.08 -6.01 -1.51
C ARG A 50 4.87 -6.31 -2.78
N LYS A 51 4.21 -6.50 -3.93
CA LYS A 51 4.88 -6.71 -5.23
C LYS A 51 5.44 -5.42 -5.85
N ARG A 52 4.74 -4.29 -5.70
CA ARG A 52 5.12 -3.01 -6.32
C ARG A 52 6.11 -2.21 -5.49
N LEU A 53 5.97 -2.24 -4.16
CA LEU A 53 6.84 -1.52 -3.25
C LEU A 53 8.22 -2.20 -3.20
N PRO A 54 9.32 -1.46 -3.45
CA PRO A 54 10.66 -1.98 -3.22
C PRO A 54 10.87 -2.33 -1.74
N GLU A 55 11.77 -3.25 -1.46
CA GLU A 55 12.20 -3.46 -0.08
C GLU A 55 12.99 -2.24 0.40
N GLY A 56 12.63 -1.74 1.57
CA GLY A 56 13.18 -0.49 2.07
C GLY A 56 12.37 0.11 3.21
N GLU A 57 12.86 1.25 3.67
CA GLU A 57 12.23 2.08 4.67
C GLU A 57 11.58 3.28 4.00
N TYR A 58 10.30 3.49 4.32
CA TYR A 58 9.50 4.59 3.83
C TYR A 58 9.46 5.67 4.91
N ARG A 59 9.78 6.90 4.53
CA ARG A 59 9.81 8.04 5.46
C ARG A 59 8.48 8.74 5.63
N GLY A 60 7.48 8.37 4.83
CA GLY A 60 6.18 9.01 4.89
C GLY A 60 5.18 8.38 3.93
N PRO A 61 3.90 8.78 4.04
CA PRO A 61 2.85 8.25 3.19
C PRO A 61 3.06 8.60 1.72
N LYS A 62 3.60 9.79 1.44
CA LYS A 62 3.91 10.26 0.09
C LYS A 62 4.98 9.41 -0.60
N ASP A 63 5.95 8.90 0.16
CA ASP A 63 7.04 8.05 -0.33
C ASP A 63 6.50 6.67 -0.77
N VAL A 64 5.59 6.11 0.03
CA VAL A 64 4.84 4.88 -0.32
C VAL A 64 4.01 5.09 -1.59
N LEU A 65 3.27 6.20 -1.68
CA LEU A 65 2.43 6.50 -2.84
C LEU A 65 3.26 6.71 -4.12
N ASP A 66 4.41 7.39 -4.03
CA ASP A 66 5.34 7.55 -5.14
C ASP A 66 5.88 6.19 -5.61
N ALA A 67 6.31 5.35 -4.67
CA ALA A 67 6.77 3.99 -4.94
C ALA A 67 5.70 3.11 -5.60
N LEU A 68 4.42 3.25 -5.22
CA LEU A 68 3.30 2.54 -5.86
C LEU A 68 3.00 3.04 -7.29
N ARG A 69 3.25 4.32 -7.56
CA ARG A 69 2.97 4.98 -8.85
C ARG A 69 4.06 4.76 -9.90
N ARG A 70 5.29 4.42 -9.47
CA ARG A 70 6.48 4.36 -10.33
C ARG A 70 6.57 3.16 -11.28
N ARG A 71 5.51 2.37 -11.51
CA ARG A 71 5.51 1.22 -12.45
C ARG A 71 4.10 0.79 -12.87
#